data_AF-A0A2I0FXN3-F1
#
_entry.id   AF-A0A2I0FXN3-F1
#
_cell.length_a   1.000
_cell.length_b   1.000
_cell.length_c   1.000
_cell.angle_alpha   90.00
_cell.angle_beta   90.00
_cell.angle_gamma   90.00
#
_symmetry.space_group_name_H-M   'P 1'
#
loop_
_entity.id
_entity.type
_entity.pdbx_description
1 polymer ?
#
loop_
_entity_poly.entity_id
_entity_poly.type
_entity_poly.pdbx_seq_one_letter_code
_entity_poly.pdbx_strand_id
1 'polypeptide(L)'
;MKKQKVEYGLELDPNADYKMEWLHERDKKNFESLTKWLYLGADIKDSGFAKVGLTMGDLSSRSSSSSNPNYYLFCAFKCRDDLTKTEVEKIERSALEYLELISTNEDGTSNRASHAESGRLSECFYNINFTNFFISYHDYLFEKFSNKFIICGFGDDEGDFLDCEFNQKFTQQEKNKFIRMILRW
;
A
#
# COMPACT_ATOMS: atom_id res chain seq x y z
N MET A 1 -2.48 8.26 11.02
CA MET A 1 -1.33 8.27 10.08
C MET A 1 -1.46 9.49 9.20
N LYS A 2 -0.46 10.38 9.15
CA LYS A 2 -0.46 11.58 8.30
C LYS A 2 0.93 11.75 7.69
N LYS A 3 1.02 11.68 6.36
CA LYS A 3 2.24 12.04 5.62
C LYS A 3 2.32 13.56 5.57
N GLN A 4 3.49 14.10 5.91
CA GLN A 4 3.74 15.54 5.79
C GLN A 4 4.00 15.89 4.33
N LYS A 5 3.51 17.05 3.87
CA LYS A 5 3.88 17.56 2.55
C LYS A 5 5.35 17.94 2.60
N VAL A 6 6.13 17.45 1.65
CA VAL A 6 7.52 17.85 1.43
C VAL A 6 7.58 18.46 0.04
N GLU A 7 8.27 19.58 -0.12
CA GLU A 7 8.43 20.23 -1.42
C GLU A 7 9.53 19.56 -2.23
N TYR A 8 9.30 19.45 -3.54
CA TYR A 8 10.29 18.91 -4.46
C TYR A 8 11.40 19.95 -4.68
N GLY A 9 12.57 19.69 -4.11
CA GLY A 9 13.68 20.65 -4.09
C GLY A 9 14.67 20.55 -5.25
N LEU A 10 14.44 19.66 -6.23
CA LEU A 10 15.29 19.59 -7.42
C LEU A 10 14.86 20.68 -8.39
N GLU A 11 15.83 21.44 -8.91
CA GLU A 11 15.59 22.41 -9.99
C GLU A 11 15.68 21.72 -11.35
N LEU A 12 14.86 22.18 -12.30
CA LEU A 12 14.96 21.74 -13.68
C LEU A 12 16.21 22.35 -14.34
N ASP A 13 16.95 21.56 -15.12
CA ASP A 13 18.08 22.06 -15.92
C ASP A 13 17.61 23.20 -16.85
N PRO A 14 18.25 24.37 -16.85
CA PRO A 14 17.90 25.47 -17.76
C PRO A 14 17.94 25.12 -19.26
N ASN A 15 18.66 24.05 -19.63
CA ASN A 15 18.74 23.53 -21.01
C ASN A 15 17.90 22.26 -21.22
N ALA A 16 16.97 21.96 -20.30
CA ALA A 16 16.09 20.81 -20.40
C ALA A 16 15.28 20.83 -21.71
N ASP A 17 15.16 19.67 -22.34
CA ASP A 17 14.19 19.48 -23.40
C ASP A 17 12.79 19.20 -22.82
N TYR A 18 11.79 19.15 -23.71
CA TYR A 18 10.40 18.88 -23.33
C TYR A 18 10.20 17.55 -22.59
N LYS A 19 11.09 16.56 -22.79
CA LYS A 19 10.99 15.25 -22.15
C LYS A 19 11.52 15.31 -20.73
N MET A 20 12.62 16.04 -20.52
CA MET A 20 13.18 16.32 -19.21
C MET A 20 12.21 17.16 -18.37
N GLU A 21 11.58 18.18 -18.96
CA GLU A 21 10.50 18.95 -18.35
C GLU A 21 9.33 18.06 -17.91
N TRP A 22 8.85 17.18 -18.79
CA TRP A 22 7.75 16.29 -18.48
C TRP A 22 8.07 15.31 -17.34
N LEU A 23 9.28 14.74 -17.33
CA LEU A 23 9.75 13.86 -16.26
C LEU A 23 9.83 14.60 -14.93
N HIS A 24 10.41 15.81 -14.93
CA HIS A 24 10.52 16.65 -13.75
C HIS A 24 9.15 16.97 -13.13
N GLU A 25 8.18 17.41 -13.94
CA GLU A 25 6.83 17.72 -13.47
C GLU A 25 6.09 16.47 -12.95
N ARG A 26 6.28 15.33 -13.60
CA ARG A 26 5.73 14.04 -13.14
C ARG A 26 6.31 13.65 -11.78
N ASP A 27 7.63 13.71 -11.64
CA ASP A 27 8.33 13.27 -10.43
C ASP A 27 8.06 14.20 -9.26
N LYS A 28 7.99 15.52 -9.52
CA LYS A 28 7.51 16.53 -8.57
C LYS A 28 6.10 16.21 -8.07
N LYS A 29 5.14 15.97 -8.96
CA LYS A 29 3.76 15.62 -8.57
C LYS A 29 3.72 14.35 -7.73
N ASN A 30 4.44 13.31 -8.14
CA ASN A 30 4.51 12.05 -7.40
C ASN A 30 5.08 12.22 -5.99
N PHE A 31 6.17 12.98 -5.87
CA PHE A 31 6.87 13.23 -4.61
C PHE A 31 6.01 14.04 -3.63
N GLU A 32 5.39 15.12 -4.11
CA GLU A 32 4.61 16.03 -3.28
C GLU A 32 3.18 15.52 -2.98
N SER A 33 2.71 14.53 -3.75
CA SER A 33 1.33 14.04 -3.65
C SER A 33 1.07 13.38 -2.30
N LEU A 34 -0.06 13.77 -1.67
CA LEU A 34 -0.54 13.20 -0.41
C LEU A 34 -1.72 12.25 -0.59
N THR A 35 -2.12 11.98 -1.84
CA THR A 35 -3.34 11.25 -2.18
C THR A 35 -3.03 9.92 -2.86
N LYS A 36 -4.06 9.10 -3.10
CA LYS A 36 -3.97 7.85 -3.87
C LYS A 36 -3.05 6.81 -3.23
N TRP A 37 -3.66 6.01 -2.38
CA TRP A 37 -2.97 5.00 -1.61
C TRP A 37 -3.72 3.68 -1.69
N LEU A 38 -2.96 2.61 -1.70
CA LEU A 38 -3.43 1.28 -1.36
C LEU A 38 -2.84 0.89 -0.02
N TYR A 39 -3.67 0.53 0.93
CA TYR A 39 -3.27 0.34 2.32
C TYR A 39 -3.58 -1.06 2.84
N LEU A 40 -2.81 -1.42 3.86
CA LEU A 40 -3.03 -2.60 4.68
C LEU A 40 -3.30 -2.13 6.11
N GLY A 41 -4.45 -2.53 6.65
CA GLY A 41 -4.84 -2.34 8.03
C GLY A 41 -4.67 -3.63 8.82
N ALA A 42 -4.42 -3.48 10.12
CA ALA A 42 -4.22 -4.56 11.08
C ALA A 42 -5.04 -4.30 12.35
N ASP A 43 -5.17 -5.31 13.19
CA ASP A 43 -5.79 -5.22 14.50
C ASP A 43 -4.72 -5.48 15.57
N ILE A 44 -4.74 -4.69 16.66
CA ILE A 44 -3.76 -4.84 17.75
C ILE A 44 -4.04 -6.09 18.61
N LYS A 45 -5.29 -6.53 18.70
CA LYS A 45 -5.71 -7.69 19.50
C LYS A 45 -5.79 -8.97 18.67
N ASP A 46 -6.14 -8.86 17.40
CA ASP A 46 -6.21 -10.00 16.48
C ASP A 46 -5.06 -9.98 15.47
N SER A 47 -4.00 -10.73 15.76
CA SER A 47 -2.85 -10.87 14.85
C SER A 47 -3.19 -11.64 13.57
N GLY A 48 -4.36 -12.28 13.51
CA GLY A 48 -4.88 -12.97 12.34
C GLY A 48 -5.76 -12.10 11.45
N PHE A 49 -5.92 -10.80 11.76
CA PHE A 49 -6.74 -9.88 10.99
C PHE A 49 -5.93 -9.02 10.03
N ALA A 50 -6.42 -8.87 8.81
CA ALA A 50 -6.00 -7.82 7.89
C ALA A 50 -7.19 -7.17 7.19
N LYS A 51 -7.02 -5.90 6.83
CA LYS A 51 -7.93 -5.20 5.91
C LYS A 51 -7.13 -4.58 4.77
N VAL A 52 -7.46 -4.93 3.53
CA VAL A 52 -6.96 -4.19 2.37
C VAL A 52 -7.91 -3.04 2.07
N GLY A 53 -7.41 -1.92 1.58
CA GLY A 53 -8.29 -0.86 1.13
C GLY A 53 -7.57 0.21 0.32
N LEU A 54 -8.33 1.09 -0.30
CA LEU A 54 -7.81 2.25 -1.02
C LEU A 54 -8.30 3.59 -0.45
N THR A 55 -7.57 4.66 -0.78
CA THR A 55 -8.08 6.02 -0.63
C THR A 55 -7.59 6.93 -1.74
N MET A 56 -8.50 7.72 -2.30
CA MET A 56 -8.18 8.80 -3.25
C MET A 56 -7.82 10.10 -2.54
N GLY A 57 -8.06 10.19 -1.23
CA GLY A 57 -7.65 11.31 -0.38
C GLY A 57 -6.39 10.98 0.41
N ASP A 58 -6.18 11.69 1.51
CA ASP A 58 -5.09 11.39 2.44
C ASP A 58 -5.39 10.15 3.32
N LEU A 59 -4.37 9.72 4.05
CA LEU A 59 -4.42 8.56 4.96
C LEU A 59 -5.07 8.86 6.31
N SER A 60 -5.34 10.13 6.63
CA SER A 60 -5.83 10.52 7.95
C SER A 60 -7.24 9.95 8.21
N SER A 61 -8.11 10.08 7.20
CA SER A 61 -9.49 9.57 7.22
C SER A 61 -9.60 8.04 7.29
N ARG A 62 -8.53 7.31 6.97
CA ARG A 62 -8.48 5.84 6.96
C ARG A 62 -7.78 5.24 8.17
N SER A 63 -7.22 6.08 9.04
CA SER A 63 -6.39 5.65 10.15
C SER A 63 -7.15 5.13 11.38
N SER A 64 -8.49 5.20 11.35
CA SER A 64 -9.38 4.67 12.37
C SER A 64 -10.58 3.97 11.74
N SER A 65 -11.15 3.00 12.46
CA SER A 65 -12.43 2.37 12.13
C SER A 65 -13.38 2.63 13.27
N SER A 66 -14.51 3.29 13.02
CA SER A 66 -15.54 3.55 14.04
C SER A 66 -16.08 2.28 14.68
N SER A 67 -16.03 1.17 13.95
CA SER A 67 -16.57 -0.12 14.36
C SER A 67 -15.51 -1.06 14.95
N ASN A 68 -14.22 -0.69 14.89
CA ASN A 68 -13.15 -1.47 15.50
C ASN A 68 -12.10 -0.54 16.14
N PRO A 69 -12.12 -0.34 17.46
CA PRO A 69 -11.16 0.53 18.15
C PRO A 69 -9.74 -0.05 18.18
N ASN A 70 -9.54 -1.34 17.92
CA ASN A 70 -8.21 -1.96 17.87
C ASN A 70 -7.59 -1.88 16.46
N TYR A 71 -8.36 -1.43 15.47
CA TYR A 71 -7.89 -1.26 14.10
C TYR A 71 -6.89 -0.12 13.99
N TYR A 72 -5.85 -0.35 13.20
CA TYR A 72 -4.93 0.69 12.77
C TYR A 72 -4.45 0.41 11.35
N LEU A 73 -4.12 1.47 10.59
CA LEU A 73 -3.38 1.31 9.32
C LEU A 73 -1.98 0.80 9.62
N PHE A 74 -1.61 -0.37 9.11
CA PHE A 74 -0.26 -0.91 9.24
C PHE A 74 0.72 -0.17 8.32
N CYS A 75 0.43 -0.16 7.01
CA CYS A 75 1.18 0.57 6.01
C CYS A 75 0.29 0.99 4.84
N ALA A 76 0.78 1.89 3.99
CA ALA A 76 0.13 2.26 2.74
C ALA A 76 1.15 2.48 1.62
N PHE A 77 0.93 1.84 0.48
CA PHE A 77 1.73 1.93 -0.73
C PHE A 77 1.29 3.11 -1.59
N LYS A 78 2.26 3.89 -2.06
CA LYS A 78 2.04 5.13 -2.80
C LYS A 78 1.78 4.84 -4.28
N CYS A 79 0.57 5.15 -4.74
CA CYS A 79 0.26 5.14 -6.16
C CYS A 79 0.86 6.37 -6.86
N ARG A 80 1.08 6.26 -8.17
CA ARG A 80 1.39 7.43 -9.01
C ARG A 80 0.24 8.44 -8.99
N ASP A 81 0.60 9.71 -9.10
CA ASP A 81 -0.36 10.82 -9.04
C ASP A 81 -1.25 10.90 -10.28
N ASP A 82 -0.88 10.29 -11.41
CA ASP A 82 -1.68 10.31 -12.63
C ASP A 82 -2.79 9.25 -12.68
N LEU A 83 -2.86 8.33 -11.71
CA LEU A 83 -3.88 7.29 -11.72
C LEU A 83 -5.29 7.83 -11.48
N THR A 84 -6.22 7.31 -12.27
CA THR A 84 -7.65 7.54 -12.07
C THR A 84 -8.21 6.69 -10.92
N LYS A 85 -9.34 7.10 -10.35
CA LYS A 85 -10.03 6.32 -9.31
C LYS A 85 -10.34 4.90 -9.78
N THR A 86 -10.85 4.75 -11.00
CA THR A 86 -11.18 3.45 -11.60
C THR A 86 -9.97 2.54 -11.72
N GLU A 87 -8.78 3.09 -12.04
CA GLU A 87 -7.55 2.29 -12.08
C GLU A 87 -7.16 1.80 -10.69
N VAL A 88 -7.23 2.65 -9.66
CA VAL A 88 -6.91 2.24 -8.27
C VAL A 88 -7.90 1.18 -7.77
N GLU A 89 -9.20 1.35 -8.03
CA GLU A 89 -10.23 0.34 -7.71
C GLU A 89 -10.00 -0.99 -8.43
N LYS A 90 -9.49 -0.96 -9.67
CA LYS A 90 -9.15 -2.17 -10.41
C LYS A 90 -7.95 -2.89 -9.79
N ILE A 91 -6.93 -2.15 -9.36
CA ILE A 91 -5.76 -2.73 -8.68
C ILE A 91 -6.18 -3.35 -7.34
N GLU A 92 -6.98 -2.64 -6.53
CA GLU A 92 -7.49 -3.14 -5.26
C GLU A 92 -8.26 -4.45 -5.44
N ARG A 93 -9.20 -4.48 -6.39
CA ARG A 93 -10.00 -5.67 -6.67
C ARG A 93 -9.12 -6.85 -7.09
N SER A 94 -8.17 -6.62 -8.00
CA SER A 94 -7.23 -7.64 -8.48
C SER A 94 -6.39 -8.20 -7.33
N ALA A 95 -5.94 -7.34 -6.42
CA ALA A 95 -5.18 -7.76 -5.24
C ALA A 95 -6.05 -8.54 -4.24
N LEU A 96 -7.29 -8.12 -3.99
CA LEU A 96 -8.23 -8.85 -3.15
C LEU A 96 -8.54 -10.24 -3.68
N GLU A 97 -8.75 -10.38 -5.00
CA GLU A 97 -8.96 -11.67 -5.67
C GLU A 97 -7.74 -12.59 -5.54
N TYR A 98 -6.53 -12.05 -5.69
CA TYR A 98 -5.30 -12.82 -5.46
C TYR A 98 -5.15 -13.26 -4.00
N LEU A 99 -5.36 -12.34 -3.05
CA LEU A 99 -5.21 -12.63 -1.62
C LEU A 99 -6.24 -13.64 -1.13
N GLU A 100 -7.46 -13.60 -1.66
CA GLU A 100 -8.50 -14.59 -1.42
C GLU A 100 -8.11 -15.99 -1.86
N LEU A 101 -7.41 -16.12 -3.00
CA LEU A 101 -6.97 -17.40 -3.52
C LEU A 101 -5.87 -18.03 -2.65
N ILE A 102 -4.94 -17.22 -2.13
CA ILE A 102 -3.79 -17.72 -1.35
C ILE A 102 -4.08 -17.81 0.16
N SER A 103 -5.13 -17.13 0.64
CA SER A 103 -5.51 -17.11 2.04
C SER A 103 -6.73 -18.01 2.24
N THR A 104 -6.47 -19.31 2.39
CA THR A 104 -7.50 -20.33 2.66
C THR A 104 -7.22 -21.04 3.99
N ASN A 105 -8.29 -21.39 4.70
CA ASN A 105 -8.25 -22.28 5.86
C ASN A 105 -7.80 -23.70 5.45
N GLU A 106 -7.49 -24.54 6.44
CA GLU A 106 -7.08 -25.94 6.21
C GLU A 106 -8.12 -26.77 5.44
N ASP A 107 -9.41 -26.40 5.55
CA ASP A 107 -10.52 -27.03 4.84
C ASP A 107 -10.73 -26.48 3.41
N GLY A 108 -9.88 -25.55 2.95
CA GLY A 108 -9.95 -24.91 1.64
C GLY A 108 -10.94 -23.75 1.54
N THR A 109 -11.62 -23.38 2.62
CA THR A 109 -12.52 -22.21 2.63
C THR A 109 -11.73 -20.90 2.69
N SER A 110 -12.26 -19.83 2.10
CA SER A 110 -11.57 -18.54 2.08
C SER A 110 -11.49 -17.89 3.47
N ASN A 111 -10.35 -17.29 3.78
CA ASN A 111 -10.17 -16.42 4.94
C ASN A 111 -10.81 -15.03 4.78
N ARG A 112 -11.31 -14.70 3.58
CA ARG A 112 -11.94 -13.42 3.28
C ARG A 112 -13.34 -13.34 3.87
N ALA A 113 -13.56 -12.33 4.70
CA ALA A 113 -14.83 -12.14 5.39
C ALA A 113 -15.93 -11.67 4.45
N SER A 114 -17.15 -12.15 4.70
CA SER A 114 -18.36 -11.65 4.05
C SER A 114 -19.09 -10.68 4.97
N HIS A 115 -19.71 -9.64 4.40
CA HIS A 115 -20.62 -8.75 5.12
C HIS A 115 -21.83 -9.54 5.64
N ALA A 116 -22.08 -9.48 6.94
CA ALA A 116 -23.12 -10.29 7.60
C ALA A 116 -24.52 -10.14 6.99
N GLU A 117 -24.91 -8.92 6.59
CA GLU A 117 -26.25 -8.68 6.05
C GLU A 117 -26.39 -9.06 4.56
N SER A 118 -25.34 -8.85 3.76
CA SER A 118 -25.44 -8.98 2.30
C SER A 118 -24.78 -10.25 1.75
N GLY A 119 -23.97 -10.94 2.54
CA GLY A 119 -23.13 -12.06 2.11
C GLY A 119 -22.04 -11.67 1.10
N ARG A 120 -21.89 -10.39 0.75
CA ARG A 120 -20.86 -9.93 -0.19
C ARG A 120 -19.49 -9.99 0.47
N LEU A 121 -18.48 -10.41 -0.29
CA LEU A 121 -17.10 -10.38 0.15
C LEU A 121 -16.67 -8.95 0.50
N SER A 122 -16.10 -8.80 1.68
CA SER A 122 -15.55 -7.54 2.20
C SER A 122 -14.09 -7.40 1.83
N GLU A 123 -13.42 -6.37 2.32
CA GLU A 123 -11.97 -6.19 2.18
C GLU A 123 -11.18 -6.74 3.39
N CYS A 124 -11.86 -7.42 4.32
CA CYS A 124 -11.28 -7.95 5.55
C CYS A 124 -10.96 -9.45 5.44
N PHE A 125 -9.90 -9.87 6.11
CA PHE A 125 -9.43 -11.26 6.21
C PHE A 125 -9.20 -11.60 7.68
N TYR A 126 -9.48 -12.86 8.05
CA TYR A 126 -9.28 -13.41 9.40
C TYR A 126 -8.51 -14.73 9.35
N ASN A 127 -7.92 -15.14 10.47
CA ASN A 127 -7.15 -16.38 10.60
C ASN A 127 -5.95 -16.49 9.63
N ILE A 128 -5.35 -15.36 9.26
CA ILE A 128 -4.17 -15.32 8.39
C ILE A 128 -2.87 -15.19 9.20
N ASN A 129 -1.74 -15.54 8.58
CA ASN A 129 -0.45 -15.03 9.06
C ASN A 129 -0.24 -13.62 8.49
N PHE A 130 -0.42 -12.59 9.33
CA PHE A 130 -0.36 -11.19 8.88
C PHE A 130 0.94 -10.83 8.16
N THR A 131 2.07 -11.35 8.64
CA THR A 131 3.38 -11.09 8.04
C THR A 131 3.48 -11.66 6.63
N ASN A 132 3.09 -12.92 6.44
CA ASN A 132 3.08 -13.53 5.11
C ASN A 132 2.08 -12.83 4.19
N PHE A 133 0.91 -12.45 4.72
CA PHE A 133 -0.10 -11.70 3.98
C PHE A 133 0.42 -10.35 3.50
N PHE A 134 1.13 -9.61 4.36
CA PHE A 134 1.79 -8.35 4.01
C PHE A 134 2.80 -8.54 2.87
N ILE A 135 3.67 -9.55 2.97
CA ILE A 135 4.66 -9.86 1.92
C ILE A 135 3.96 -10.23 0.62
N SER A 136 3.00 -11.15 0.66
CA SER A 136 2.26 -11.58 -0.53
C SER A 136 1.48 -10.44 -1.18
N TYR A 137 0.89 -9.54 -0.38
CA TYR A 137 0.21 -8.37 -0.90
C TYR A 137 1.18 -7.43 -1.62
N HIS A 138 2.32 -7.12 -0.99
CA HIS A 138 3.35 -6.30 -1.63
C HIS A 138 3.86 -6.94 -2.92
N ASP A 139 4.29 -8.20 -2.86
CA ASP A 139 4.90 -8.90 -3.99
C ASP A 139 3.96 -8.93 -5.19
N TYR A 140 2.67 -9.18 -4.95
CA TYR A 140 1.67 -9.13 -6.00
C TYR A 140 1.54 -7.75 -6.65
N LEU A 141 1.48 -6.69 -5.83
CA LEU A 141 1.43 -5.31 -6.33
C LEU A 141 2.70 -4.96 -7.11
N PHE A 142 3.87 -5.38 -6.63
CA PHE A 142 5.15 -5.12 -7.27
C PHE A 142 5.24 -5.84 -8.63
N GLU A 143 4.94 -7.14 -8.66
CA GLU A 143 5.05 -7.96 -9.88
C GLU A 143 4.04 -7.58 -10.96
N LYS A 144 2.81 -7.22 -10.58
CA LYS A 144 1.72 -6.97 -11.55
C LYS A 144 1.51 -5.50 -11.87
N PHE A 145 1.89 -4.61 -10.95
CA PHE A 145 1.49 -3.21 -11.00
C PHE A 145 2.61 -2.23 -10.64
N SER A 146 3.88 -2.63 -10.52
CA SER A 146 5.00 -1.73 -10.16
C SER A 146 5.01 -0.41 -10.94
N ASN A 147 4.70 -0.45 -12.25
CA ASN A 147 4.61 0.75 -13.11
C ASN A 147 3.50 1.76 -12.74
N LYS A 148 2.59 1.38 -11.83
CA LYS A 148 1.48 2.17 -11.28
C LYS A 148 1.80 2.74 -9.89
N PHE A 149 2.90 2.33 -9.26
CA PHE A 149 3.32 2.79 -7.95
C PHE A 149 4.62 3.61 -8.03
N ILE A 150 4.95 4.26 -6.93
CA ILE A 150 6.29 4.82 -6.73
C ILE A 150 7.19 3.71 -6.20
N ILE A 151 8.36 3.57 -6.81
CA ILE A 151 9.35 2.56 -6.43
C ILE A 151 10.46 3.26 -5.65
N CYS A 152 10.89 2.64 -4.56
CA CYS A 152 12.07 3.02 -3.79
C CYS A 152 13.00 1.82 -3.70
N GLY A 153 14.29 2.09 -3.47
CA GLY A 153 15.29 1.07 -3.23
C GLY A 153 16.29 1.58 -2.21
N PHE A 154 17.01 0.65 -1.57
CA PHE A 154 18.25 1.02 -0.90
C PHE A 154 19.33 1.13 -1.99
N GLY A 155 20.21 2.14 -1.90
CA GLY A 155 21.33 2.26 -2.84
C GLY A 155 22.22 1.01 -2.81
N ASP A 156 23.03 0.82 -3.86
CA ASP A 156 24.01 -0.26 -4.02
C ASP A 156 23.41 -1.67 -3.97
N ASP A 157 22.58 -2.01 -4.96
CA ASP A 157 22.13 -3.38 -5.23
C ASP A 157 21.52 -4.08 -3.99
N GLU A 158 20.63 -3.43 -3.24
CA GLU A 158 19.88 -4.06 -2.13
C GLU A 158 18.43 -4.45 -2.51
N GLY A 159 18.03 -4.14 -3.74
CA GLY A 159 16.70 -4.41 -4.29
C GLY A 159 15.71 -3.24 -4.14
N ASP A 160 14.59 -3.38 -4.84
CA ASP A 160 13.53 -2.39 -4.94
C ASP A 160 12.26 -2.83 -4.19
N PHE A 161 11.46 -1.87 -3.76
CA PHE A 161 10.16 -2.06 -3.12
C PHE A 161 9.22 -0.91 -3.48
N LEU A 162 7.92 -1.10 -3.25
CA LEU A 162 6.95 -0.02 -3.44
C LEU A 162 7.06 0.99 -2.29
N ASP A 163 7.20 2.28 -2.61
CA ASP A 163 7.21 3.37 -1.62
C ASP A 163 5.99 3.23 -0.71
N CYS A 164 6.23 3.22 0.60
CA CYS A 164 5.19 3.01 1.57
C CYS A 164 5.35 3.84 2.85
N GLU A 165 4.21 4.29 3.36
CA GLU A 165 4.11 4.97 4.65
C GLU A 165 3.65 3.96 5.71
N PHE A 166 4.51 3.67 6.68
CA PHE A 166 4.16 2.85 7.84
C PHE A 166 3.50 3.67 8.94
N ASN A 167 2.71 3.01 9.79
CA ASN A 167 2.14 3.65 10.97
C ASN A 167 3.20 4.34 11.83
N GLN A 168 2.87 5.51 12.37
CA GLN A 168 3.74 6.31 13.22
C GLN A 168 4.09 5.63 14.56
N LYS A 169 3.32 4.60 14.96
CA LYS A 169 3.64 3.82 16.15
C LYS A 169 4.91 2.99 16.02
N PHE A 170 5.33 2.68 14.78
CA PHE A 170 6.53 1.89 14.53
C PHE A 170 7.78 2.77 14.58
N THR A 171 8.80 2.29 15.25
CA THR A 171 10.15 2.86 15.24
C THR A 171 10.79 2.72 13.86
N GLN A 172 11.81 3.53 13.56
CA GLN A 172 12.52 3.42 12.29
C GLN A 172 13.15 2.04 12.07
N GLN A 173 13.62 1.39 13.14
CA GLN A 173 14.19 0.05 13.07
C GLN A 173 13.14 -0.99 12.67
N GLU A 174 11.93 -0.91 13.23
CA GLU A 174 10.81 -1.79 12.85
C GLU A 174 10.39 -1.55 11.40
N LYS A 175 10.29 -0.28 10.96
CA LYS A 175 10.00 0.07 9.57
C LYS A 175 11.03 -0.52 8.62
N ASN A 176 12.32 -0.35 8.91
CA ASN A 176 13.40 -0.93 8.10
C ASN A 176 13.34 -2.45 8.07
N LYS A 177 12.96 -3.11 9.19
CA LYS A 177 12.74 -4.55 9.22
C LYS A 177 11.62 -4.96 8.27
N PHE A 178 10.48 -4.26 8.29
CA PHE A 178 9.38 -4.56 7.37
C PHE A 178 9.77 -4.34 5.91
N ILE A 179 10.49 -3.25 5.58
CA ILE A 179 10.97 -2.99 4.22
C ILE A 179 11.88 -4.13 3.74
N ARG A 180 12.82 -4.59 4.58
CA ARG A 180 13.71 -5.71 4.22
C ARG A 180 12.98 -7.01 3.89
N MET A 181 11.75 -7.18 4.37
CA MET A 181 10.93 -8.36 4.09
C MET A 181 10.26 -8.30 2.71
N ILE A 182 10.23 -7.13 2.09
CA ILE A 182 9.53 -6.86 0.83
C ILE A 182 10.46 -6.37 -0.29
N LEU A 183 11.79 -6.43 -0.09
CA LEU A 183 12.76 -6.12 -1.14
C LEU A 183 12.70 -7.15 -2.28
N ARG A 184 12.74 -6.66 -3.51
CA ARG A 184 12.69 -7.45 -4.75
C ARG A 184 13.92 -7.19 -5.61
N TRP A 185 14.40 -8.24 -6.26
CA TRP A 185 15.60 -8.27 -7.08
C TRP A 185 15.26 -8.56 -8.55
#